data_AF-A0A1E3EKP7-F1
#
_entry.id   AF-A0A1E3EKP7-F1
#
_cell.length_a   1.000
_cell.length_b   1.000
_cell.length_c   1.000
_cell.angle_alpha   90.00
_cell.angle_beta   90.00
_cell.angle_gamma   90.00
#
_symmetry.space_group_name_H-M   'P 1'
#
loop_
_entity.id
_entity.type
_entity.pdbx_description
1 polymer ?
#
loop_
_entity_poly.entity_id
_entity_poly.type
_entity_poly.pdbx_seq_one_letter_code
_entity_poly.pdbx_strand_id
1 'polypeptide(L)' 'MTELEELRYFEHQCLEMAEQSTLPDARRALQILARNYAAAAEIVERRAQSANTALAQLFRCLGL' A
#
# COMPACT_ATOMS: atom_id res chain seq x y z
N MET A 1 11.90 4.19 -6.12
CA MET A 1 10.86 3.56 -5.30
C MET A 1 9.65 4.46 -5.37
N THR A 2 8.48 3.92 -5.71
CA THR A 2 7.22 4.66 -5.66
C THR A 2 6.65 4.61 -4.24
N GLU A 3 5.76 5.54 -3.89
CA GLU A 3 5.08 5.54 -2.58
C GLU A 3 4.34 4.21 -2.33
N LEU A 4 3.74 3.61 -3.37
CA LEU A 4 3.10 2.30 -3.27
C LEU A 4 4.09 1.19 -2.93
N GLU A 5 5.26 1.17 -3.58
CA GLU A 5 6.32 0.19 -3.30
C GLU A 5 6.87 0.32 -1.89
N GLU A 6 7.05 1.55 -1.39
CA GLU A 6 7.48 1.81 -0.02
C GLU A 6 6.46 1.28 1.01
N LEU A 7 5.16 1.56 0.79
CA LEU A 7 4.10 1.07 1.68
C LEU A 7 4.04 -0.46 1.71
N ARG A 8 4.14 -1.12 0.55
CA ARG A 8 4.18 -2.59 0.46
C ARG A 8 5.45 -3.18 1.11
N TYR A 9 6.58 -2.49 0.98
CA TYR A 9 7.82 -2.88 1.65
C TYR A 9 7.66 -2.84 3.18
N PHE A 10 7.11 -1.76 3.73
CA PHE A 10 6.90 -1.65 5.18
C PHE A 10 5.83 -2.60 5.72
N GLU A 11 4.76 -2.85 4.95
CA GLU A 11 3.78 -3.91 5.26
C GLU A 11 4.50 -5.25 5.45
N HIS A 12 5.33 -5.63 4.47
CA HIS A 12 6.06 -6.89 4.50
C HIS A 12 7.04 -6.97 5.68
N GLN A 13 7.85 -5.93 5.90
CA GLN A 13 8.78 -5.86 7.03
C GLN A 13 8.07 -6.01 8.38
N CYS A 14 6.90 -5.38 8.55
CA CYS A 14 6.12 -5.53 9.78
C CYS A 14 5.65 -6.97 10.00
N LEU A 15 5.24 -7.67 8.93
CA LEU A 15 4.82 -9.07 9.02
C LEU A 15 6.00 -9.99 9.36
N GLU A 16 7.15 -9.83 8.69
CA GLU A 16 8.37 -10.60 8.99
C GLU A 16 8.81 -10.43 10.44
N MET A 17 8.83 -9.18 10.93
CA MET A 17 9.16 -8.88 12.32
C MET A 17 8.13 -9.47 13.30
N ALA A 18 6.83 -9.49 12.94
CA ALA A 18 5.79 -10.05 13.79
C ALA A 18 5.94 -11.57 13.95
N GLU A 19 6.32 -12.27 12.88
CA GLU A 19 6.60 -13.71 12.88
C GLU A 19 7.80 -14.06 13.75
N GLN A 20 8.85 -13.23 13.70
CA GLN A 20 10.07 -13.42 14.49
C GLN A 20 9.92 -13.00 15.96
N SER A 21 8.95 -12.13 16.28
CA SER A 21 8.76 -11.63 17.64
C SER A 21 8.26 -12.72 18.57
N THR A 22 8.93 -12.90 19.70
CA THR A 22 8.50 -13.77 20.82
C THR A 22 7.58 -13.06 21.80
N LEU A 23 7.53 -11.73 21.76
CA LEU A 23 6.68 -10.90 22.62
C LEU A 23 5.29 -10.73 22.01
N PRO A 24 4.20 -11.15 22.70
CA PRO A 24 2.83 -11.08 22.16
C PRO A 24 2.38 -9.66 21.81
N ASP A 25 2.72 -8.68 22.66
CA ASP A 25 2.31 -7.29 22.46
C ASP A 25 3.03 -6.65 21.27
N ALA A 26 4.34 -6.92 21.12
CA ALA A 26 5.10 -6.46 19.98
C ALA A 26 4.60 -7.08 18.67
N ARG A 27 4.30 -8.40 18.69
CA ARG A 27 3.69 -9.09 17.54
C ARG A 27 2.36 -8.45 17.16
N ARG A 28 1.49 -8.17 18.13
CA ARG A 28 0.20 -7.52 17.89
C ARG A 28 0.37 -6.11 17.33
N ALA A 29 1.28 -5.31 17.87
CA ALA A 29 1.55 -3.96 17.38
C ALA A 29 2.06 -3.99 15.93
N LEU A 30 2.98 -4.89 15.60
CA LEU A 30 3.50 -5.08 14.24
C LEU A 30 2.42 -5.53 13.25
N GLN A 31 1.51 -6.41 13.65
CA GLN A 31 0.36 -6.80 12.83
C GLN A 31 -0.61 -5.64 12.58
N ILE A 32 -0.80 -4.74 13.56
CA ILE A 32 -1.60 -3.52 13.37
C ILE A 32 -0.90 -2.59 12.37
N LEU A 33 0.42 -2.40 12.50
CA LEU A 33 1.19 -1.57 11.57
C LEU A 33 1.13 -2.14 10.14
N ALA A 34 1.30 -3.45 9.96
CA ALA A 34 1.17 -4.10 8.66
C ALA A 34 -0.19 -3.81 8.02
N ARG A 35 -1.28 -3.94 8.79
CA ARG A 35 -2.64 -3.62 8.31
C ARG A 35 -2.79 -2.16 7.91
N ASN A 36 -2.18 -1.24 8.65
CA ASN A 36 -2.24 0.18 8.34
C ASN A 36 -1.49 0.50 7.04
N TYR A 37 -0.30 -0.09 6.84
CA TYR A 37 0.45 0.05 5.59
C TYR A 37 -0.30 -0.56 4.41
N ALA A 38 -0.93 -1.73 4.58
CA ALA A 38 -1.77 -2.35 3.56
C ALA A 38 -2.95 -1.45 3.14
N ALA A 39 -3.65 -0.86 4.12
CA ALA A 39 -4.75 0.05 3.87
C ALA A 39 -4.30 1.34 3.16
N ALA A 40 -3.16 1.90 3.56
CA ALA A 40 -2.57 3.05 2.89
C ALA A 40 -2.20 2.72 1.43
N ALA A 41 -1.57 1.57 1.19
CA ALA A 41 -1.21 1.10 -0.15
C ALA A 41 -2.45 0.97 -1.03
N GLU A 42 -3.54 0.40 -0.52
CA GLU A 42 -4.80 0.28 -1.24
C GLU A 42 -5.39 1.65 -1.63
N ILE A 43 -5.33 2.64 -0.75
CA ILE A 43 -5.79 4.00 -1.04
C ILE A 43 -4.97 4.63 -2.17
N VAL A 44 -3.64 4.50 -2.12
CA VAL A 44 -2.73 5.03 -3.15
C VAL A 44 -2.99 4.34 -4.48
N GLU A 45 -3.12 3.02 -4.48
CA GLU A 45 -3.42 2.22 -5.68
C GLU A 45 -4.75 2.63 -6.33
N ARG A 46 -5.82 2.77 -5.54
CA ARG A 46 -7.14 3.23 -6.04
C ARG A 46 -7.06 4.64 -6.64
N ARG A 47 -6.28 5.54 -6.03
CA ARG A 47 -6.06 6.90 -6.56
C ARG A 47 -5.29 6.87 -7.87
N ALA A 48 -4.25 6.06 -7.98
CA ALA A 48 -3.50 5.89 -9.21
C ALA A 48 -4.38 5.33 -10.34
N GLN A 49 -5.20 4.31 -10.05
CA GLN A 49 -6.17 3.77 -11.01
C GLN A 49 -7.20 4.81 -11.46
N SER A 50 -7.72 5.61 -10.53
CA SER A 50 -8.66 6.70 -10.83
C SER A 50 -8.03 7.76 -11.73
N ALA A 51 -6.79 8.17 -11.43
CA ALA A 51 -6.04 9.12 -12.24
C ALA A 51 -5.78 8.58 -13.65
N ASN A 52 -5.36 7.31 -13.77
CA ASN A 52 -5.14 6.65 -15.06
C ASN A 52 -6.43 6.55 -15.88
N THR A 53 -7.57 6.28 -15.22
CA THR A 53 -8.88 6.24 -15.89
C THR A 53 -9.27 7.61 -16.43
N ALA A 54 -9.07 8.67 -15.64
CA ALA A 54 -9.32 10.04 -16.06
C ALA A 54 -8.41 10.46 -17.23
N LEU A 55 -7.12 10.11 -17.18
CA LEU A 55 -6.18 10.35 -18.29
C LEU A 55 -6.59 9.61 -19.56
N ALA A 56 -6.99 8.33 -19.44
CA ALA A 56 -7.47 7.56 -20.58
C ALA A 56 -8.76 8.14 -21.19
N GLN A 57 -9.66 8.68 -20.37
CA GLN A 57 -10.84 9.41 -20.85
C GLN A 57 -10.44 10.69 -21.59
N LEU A 58 -9.49 11.45 -21.04
CA LEU A 58 -8.99 12.67 -21.66
C LEU A 58 -8.33 12.40 -23.02
N PHE A 59 -7.47 11.38 -23.12
CA PHE A 59 -6.87 10.99 -24.41
C PHE A 59 -7.94 10.61 -25.44
N ARG A 60 -8.96 9.84 -25.04
CA ARG A 60 -10.11 9.55 -25.92
C ARG A 60 -10.85 10.80 -26.38
N CYS A 61 -11.07 11.79 -25.50
CA CYS A 61 -11.71 13.05 -25.87
C CYS A 61 -10.86 13.90 -26.82
N LEU A 62 -9.53 13.78 -26.73
CA LEU A 62 -8.58 14.47 -27.60
C LEU A 62 -8.31 13.74 -28.92
N GLY A 63 -8.85 12.52 -29.10
CA GLY A 63 -8.59 11.68 -30.27
C GLY A 63 -7.17 11.11 -30.33
N LEU A 64 -6.51 11.02 -29.18
CA LEU A 64 -5.16 10.45 -28.98
C LEU A 64 -5.23 8.99 -28.52
#